data_AF-A0A2Z5PIA2-F1
#
_entry.id   AF-A0A2Z5PIA2-F1
#
_cell.length_a   1.000
_cell.length_b   1.000
_cell.length_c   1.000
_cell.angle_alpha   90.00
_cell.angle_beta   90.00
_cell.angle_gamma   90.00
#
_symmetry.space_group_name_H-M   'P 1'
#
loop_
_entity.id
_entity.type
_entity.pdbx_description
1 polymer ?
#
loop_
_entity_poly.entity_id
_entity_poly.type
_entity_poly.pdbx_seq_one_letter_code
_entity_poly.pdbx_strand_id
1 'polypeptide(L)'
;MNAESIILGASTKLVVEPVVKSIVGMAQSLSKDFKECFIMEGQKLSILCPENAQKHTIFFKIKKNILISGFKILKGNARKVTLMTISAPIEDITHKAIRRLDGGFEINYKELSEDTLYWLEVEYDLETKGILDKIVRRSVSREPSNADIGYWMQAGLKNLDIFKTEYKNIELKDLDFFVDLAVYNDIKTKIPVYFQNQLKVAVGLIESRDRNEKINLAYEDLKLKSAQPSKQDIRLVLNELQNVFSPDKFKKFINVDKDFKYFQSFRGEDFYNATFPTWPRFMKVVCRTDLSYDNPASEGKLIYKSGDFREDVGKIFNMNK
;
A
#
# COMPACT_ATOMS: atom_id res chain seq x y z
N MET A 1 -28.82 -3.82 -23.09
CA MET A 1 -27.39 -3.62 -23.41
C MET A 1 -27.23 -2.19 -23.89
N ASN A 2 -26.68 -1.31 -23.05
CA ASN A 2 -26.67 0.14 -23.30
C ASN A 2 -25.51 0.53 -24.22
N ALA A 3 -25.78 1.35 -25.23
CA ALA A 3 -24.79 1.86 -26.17
C ALA A 3 -23.62 2.61 -25.48
N GLU A 4 -23.85 3.16 -24.28
CA GLU A 4 -22.80 3.79 -23.47
C GLU A 4 -21.72 2.80 -22.96
N SER A 5 -22.08 1.54 -22.66
CA SER A 5 -21.08 0.54 -22.21
C SER A 5 -20.17 0.09 -23.36
N ILE A 6 -20.62 0.18 -24.61
CA ILE A 6 -19.86 -0.21 -25.80
C ILE A 6 -18.85 0.89 -26.17
N ILE A 7 -19.24 2.17 -26.08
CA ILE A 7 -18.37 3.31 -26.38
C ILE A 7 -17.30 3.52 -25.30
N LEU A 8 -17.65 3.31 -24.03
CA LEU A 8 -16.68 3.30 -22.92
C LEU A 8 -15.69 2.12 -23.04
N GLY A 9 -16.13 0.95 -23.55
CA GLY A 9 -15.28 -0.23 -23.74
C GLY A 9 -14.23 -0.07 -24.84
N ALA A 10 -14.58 0.55 -25.97
CA ALA A 10 -13.66 0.77 -27.08
C ALA A 10 -12.59 1.84 -26.77
N SER A 11 -12.99 2.94 -26.16
CA SER A 11 -12.07 4.02 -25.75
C SER A 11 -11.11 3.60 -24.64
N THR A 12 -11.58 2.82 -23.65
CA THR A 12 -10.71 2.24 -22.62
C THR A 12 -9.73 1.22 -23.18
N LYS A 13 -10.16 0.38 -24.13
CA LYS A 13 -9.29 -0.58 -24.81
C LYS A 13 -8.08 0.07 -25.49
N LEU A 14 -8.28 1.20 -26.18
CA LEU A 14 -7.20 1.97 -26.82
C LEU A 14 -6.15 2.50 -25.84
N VAL A 15 -6.50 2.68 -24.57
CA VAL A 15 -5.58 3.13 -23.51
C VAL A 15 -4.95 1.95 -22.78
N VAL A 16 -5.70 0.89 -22.52
CA VAL A 16 -5.25 -0.29 -21.77
C VAL A 16 -4.28 -1.14 -22.59
N GLU A 17 -4.58 -1.37 -23.87
CA GLU A 17 -3.80 -2.29 -24.72
C GLU A 17 -2.31 -1.93 -24.83
N PRO A 18 -1.93 -0.67 -25.14
CA PRO A 18 -0.51 -0.30 -25.21
C PRO A 18 0.21 -0.47 -23.87
N VAL A 19 -0.49 -0.22 -22.75
CA VAL A 19 0.08 -0.35 -21.40
C VAL A 19 0.32 -1.82 -21.07
N VAL A 20 -0.66 -2.69 -21.33
CA VAL A 20 -0.51 -4.14 -21.12
C VAL A 20 0.62 -4.69 -21.99
N LYS A 21 0.68 -4.30 -23.27
CA LYS A 21 1.77 -4.68 -24.17
C LYS A 21 3.15 -4.22 -23.67
N SER A 22 3.25 -3.02 -23.11
CA SER A 22 4.50 -2.52 -22.52
C SER A 22 4.94 -3.37 -21.31
N ILE A 23 4.02 -3.70 -20.41
CA ILE A 23 4.29 -4.55 -19.24
C ILE A 23 4.74 -5.95 -19.70
N VAL A 24 3.96 -6.54 -20.60
CA VAL A 24 4.16 -7.92 -21.06
C VAL A 24 5.38 -8.06 -21.98
N GLY A 25 5.75 -7.01 -22.72
CA GLY A 25 6.87 -7.05 -23.67
C GLY A 25 8.19 -7.46 -23.02
N MET A 26 8.46 -7.02 -21.80
CA MET A 26 9.65 -7.46 -21.05
C MET A 26 9.58 -8.93 -20.66
N ALA A 27 8.39 -9.41 -20.22
CA ALA A 27 8.16 -10.82 -19.91
C ALA A 27 8.37 -11.71 -21.13
N GLN A 28 7.85 -11.29 -22.28
CA GLN A 28 7.96 -12.01 -23.55
C GLN A 28 9.41 -12.04 -24.04
N SER A 29 10.15 -10.93 -23.94
CA SER A 29 11.58 -10.88 -24.28
C SER A 29 12.39 -11.84 -23.40
N LEU A 30 12.21 -11.76 -22.07
CA LEU A 30 12.88 -12.66 -21.13
C LEU A 30 12.56 -14.12 -21.45
N SER A 31 11.29 -14.44 -21.66
CA SER A 31 10.84 -15.80 -21.98
C SER A 31 11.41 -16.31 -23.31
N LYS A 32 11.55 -15.45 -24.32
CA LYS A 32 12.14 -15.81 -25.61
C LYS A 32 13.61 -16.17 -25.43
N ASP A 33 14.38 -15.32 -24.75
CA ASP A 33 15.81 -15.57 -24.47
C ASP A 33 16.00 -16.84 -23.63
N PHE A 34 15.07 -17.11 -22.71
CA PHE A 34 15.10 -18.28 -21.84
C PHE A 34 14.84 -19.59 -22.59
N LYS A 35 13.83 -19.61 -23.48
CA LYS A 35 13.42 -20.81 -24.23
C LYS A 35 14.49 -21.35 -25.16
N GLU A 36 15.50 -20.56 -25.53
CA GLU A 36 16.63 -21.05 -26.31
C GLU A 36 17.39 -22.14 -25.55
N CYS A 37 17.58 -21.95 -24.24
CA CYS A 37 18.50 -22.74 -23.43
C CYS A 37 17.82 -23.56 -22.33
N PHE A 38 16.55 -23.30 -22.03
CA PHE A 38 15.87 -23.98 -20.93
C PHE A 38 14.55 -24.58 -21.40
N ILE A 39 14.15 -25.69 -20.75
CA ILE A 39 12.80 -26.23 -20.85
C ILE A 39 11.96 -25.48 -19.82
N MET A 40 11.05 -24.63 -20.29
CA MET A 40 10.14 -23.91 -19.40
C MET A 40 8.94 -24.77 -19.05
N GLU A 41 8.80 -25.05 -17.76
CA GLU A 41 7.68 -25.82 -17.18
C GLU A 41 6.52 -24.90 -16.79
N GLY A 42 6.81 -23.63 -16.47
CA GLY A 42 5.79 -22.65 -16.10
C GLY A 42 6.30 -21.22 -16.07
N GLN A 43 5.39 -20.27 -16.19
CA GLN A 43 5.70 -18.85 -16.06
C GLN A 43 4.52 -18.08 -15.45
N LYS A 44 4.84 -17.03 -14.70
CA LYS A 44 3.85 -16.12 -14.11
C LYS A 44 4.41 -14.71 -14.08
N LEU A 45 3.54 -13.74 -14.37
CA LEU A 45 3.86 -12.32 -14.25
C LEU A 45 3.05 -11.74 -13.09
N SER A 46 3.72 -11.11 -12.13
CA SER A 46 3.07 -10.42 -11.02
C SER A 46 3.45 -8.94 -11.05
N ILE A 47 2.47 -8.05 -10.96
CA ILE A 47 2.69 -6.62 -10.74
C ILE A 47 2.64 -6.41 -9.23
N LEU A 48 3.77 -6.03 -8.64
CA LEU A 48 3.90 -5.64 -7.25
C LEU A 48 3.49 -4.17 -7.13
N CYS A 49 2.25 -3.93 -6.74
CA CYS A 49 1.64 -2.59 -6.80
C CYS A 49 2.36 -1.55 -5.92
N PRO A 50 2.69 -1.84 -4.63
CA PRO A 50 3.36 -0.87 -3.78
C PRO A 50 4.77 -0.51 -4.24
N GLU A 51 5.50 -1.51 -4.76
CA GLU A 51 6.88 -1.36 -5.21
C GLU A 51 6.99 -0.83 -6.65
N ASN A 52 5.84 -0.58 -7.32
CA ASN A 52 5.76 -0.19 -8.72
C ASN A 52 6.69 -1.03 -9.62
N ALA A 53 6.60 -2.35 -9.49
CA ALA A 53 7.49 -3.27 -10.17
C ALA A 53 6.74 -4.47 -10.73
N GLN A 54 7.38 -5.12 -11.69
CA GLN A 54 6.95 -6.40 -12.22
C GLN A 54 7.91 -7.49 -11.81
N LYS A 55 7.36 -8.62 -11.37
CA LYS A 55 8.07 -9.83 -11.02
C LYS A 55 7.71 -10.93 -12.01
N HIS A 56 8.72 -11.44 -12.70
CA HIS A 56 8.64 -12.58 -13.59
C HIS A 56 9.10 -13.81 -12.84
N THR A 57 8.21 -14.77 -12.68
CA THR A 57 8.51 -16.06 -12.08
C THR A 57 8.55 -17.10 -13.19
N ILE A 58 9.68 -17.79 -13.33
CA ILE A 58 9.90 -18.82 -14.36
C ILE A 58 10.31 -20.12 -13.67
N PHE A 59 9.59 -21.20 -14.00
CA PHE A 59 9.91 -22.56 -13.61
C PHE A 59 10.54 -23.29 -14.79
N PHE A 60 11.72 -23.87 -14.59
CA PHE A 60 12.47 -24.43 -15.72
C PHE A 60 13.42 -25.56 -15.34
N LYS A 61 13.80 -26.34 -16.36
CA LYS A 61 14.89 -27.33 -16.35
C LYS A 61 15.90 -26.98 -17.44
N ILE A 62 17.11 -27.53 -17.33
CA ILE A 62 18.11 -27.38 -18.40
C ILE A 62 17.77 -28.34 -19.54
N LYS A 63 17.99 -27.93 -20.79
CA LYS A 63 17.89 -28.87 -21.92
C LYS A 63 19.13 -29.77 -21.97
N LYS A 64 18.91 -31.06 -22.22
CA LYS A 64 19.99 -32.03 -22.47
C LYS A 64 20.81 -31.63 -23.71
N ASN A 65 22.13 -31.82 -23.66
CA ASN A 65 23.08 -31.58 -24.77
C ASN A 65 23.29 -30.12 -25.19
N ILE A 66 23.24 -29.20 -24.23
CA ILE A 66 23.55 -27.80 -24.46
C ILE A 66 25.06 -27.61 -24.67
N LEU A 67 25.47 -27.43 -25.94
CA LEU A 67 26.82 -26.99 -26.35
C LEU A 67 26.99 -25.47 -26.13
N ILE A 68 26.66 -24.96 -24.94
CA ILE A 68 26.63 -23.52 -24.67
C ILE A 68 27.84 -23.14 -23.82
N SER A 69 28.42 -21.97 -24.11
CA SER A 69 29.29 -21.23 -23.20
C SER A 69 28.76 -21.35 -21.77
N GLY A 70 29.61 -21.54 -20.76
CA GLY A 70 29.19 -21.86 -19.39
C GLY A 70 28.23 -20.87 -18.70
N PHE A 71 27.79 -19.82 -19.38
CA PHE A 71 26.84 -18.80 -18.93
C PHE A 71 25.80 -18.43 -20.01
N LYS A 72 24.59 -18.08 -19.60
CA LYS A 72 23.57 -17.37 -20.40
C LYS A 72 23.49 -15.93 -19.96
N ILE A 73 23.64 -14.98 -20.87
CA ILE A 73 23.39 -13.57 -20.57
C ILE A 73 21.93 -13.23 -20.87
N LEU A 74 21.27 -12.58 -19.92
CA LEU A 74 19.91 -12.06 -20.02
C LEU A 74 19.94 -10.55 -19.87
N LYS A 75 19.33 -9.86 -20.83
CA LYS A 75 19.33 -8.39 -20.90
C LYS A 75 18.22 -7.80 -20.02
N GLY A 76 18.43 -6.57 -19.59
CA GLY A 76 17.48 -5.78 -18.81
C GLY A 76 17.96 -5.55 -17.39
N ASN A 77 17.84 -4.31 -16.92
CA ASN A 77 18.26 -3.89 -15.58
C ASN A 77 17.32 -4.45 -14.51
N ALA A 78 17.53 -5.70 -14.14
CA ALA A 78 16.79 -6.33 -13.05
C ALA A 78 17.21 -5.72 -11.71
N ARG A 79 16.24 -5.22 -10.94
CA ARG A 79 16.48 -4.71 -9.58
C ARG A 79 16.86 -5.85 -8.64
N LYS A 80 16.22 -7.00 -8.84
CA LYS A 80 16.39 -8.22 -8.04
C LYS A 80 16.29 -9.45 -8.92
N VAL A 81 17.18 -10.41 -8.66
CA VAL A 81 17.19 -11.73 -9.27
C VAL A 81 17.36 -12.73 -8.15
N THR A 82 16.53 -13.76 -8.13
CA THR A 82 16.60 -14.86 -7.16
C THR A 82 16.44 -16.17 -7.90
N LEU A 83 17.32 -17.14 -7.64
CA LEU A 83 17.27 -18.47 -8.22
C LEU A 83 17.29 -19.53 -7.11
N MET A 84 16.27 -20.36 -7.07
CA MET A 84 16.11 -21.43 -6.09
C MET A 84 15.99 -22.80 -6.77
N THR A 85 16.44 -23.85 -6.08
CA THR A 85 16.05 -25.23 -6.38
C THR A 85 14.67 -25.49 -5.79
N ILE A 86 13.81 -26.21 -6.52
CA ILE A 86 12.50 -26.65 -6.00
C ILE A 86 12.56 -28.10 -5.51
N SER A 87 13.52 -28.88 -6.02
CA SER A 87 13.76 -30.25 -5.56
C SER A 87 14.37 -30.22 -4.17
N ALA A 88 13.93 -31.11 -3.28
CA ALA A 88 14.43 -31.14 -1.90
C ALA A 88 15.94 -31.47 -1.87
N PRO A 89 16.77 -30.69 -1.14
CA PRO A 89 16.39 -29.51 -0.36
C PRO A 89 16.17 -28.26 -1.23
N ILE A 90 15.13 -27.48 -0.89
CA ILE A 90 14.93 -26.14 -1.44
C ILE A 90 16.08 -25.27 -0.96
N GLU A 91 16.90 -24.78 -1.90
CA GLU A 91 18.11 -24.01 -1.63
C GLU A 91 18.12 -22.76 -2.51
N ASP A 92 18.46 -21.62 -1.91
CA ASP A 92 18.79 -20.40 -2.66
C ASP A 92 20.22 -20.53 -3.21
N ILE A 93 20.31 -20.69 -4.53
CA ILE A 93 21.59 -20.82 -5.25
C ILE A 93 21.95 -19.55 -6.01
N THR A 94 21.25 -18.44 -5.75
CA THR A 94 21.44 -17.16 -6.45
C THR A 94 22.91 -16.75 -6.47
N HIS A 95 23.60 -16.81 -5.33
CA HIS A 95 25.00 -16.39 -5.23
C HIS A 95 25.98 -17.30 -6.00
N LYS A 96 25.62 -18.56 -6.25
CA LYS A 96 26.44 -19.52 -6.99
C LYS A 96 26.22 -19.36 -8.49
N ALA A 97 24.96 -19.29 -8.89
CA ALA A 97 24.54 -19.42 -10.28
C ALA A 97 24.22 -18.09 -10.99
N ILE A 98 24.04 -16.97 -10.26
CA ILE A 98 23.69 -15.68 -10.85
C ILE A 98 24.83 -14.67 -10.65
N ARG A 99 25.28 -14.06 -11.75
CA ARG A 99 26.18 -12.90 -11.73
C ARG A 99 25.48 -11.70 -12.35
N ARG A 100 25.43 -10.57 -11.62
CA ARG A 100 24.89 -9.31 -12.16
C ARG A 100 25.89 -8.68 -13.12
N LEU A 101 25.37 -8.10 -14.18
CA LEU A 101 26.14 -7.39 -15.21
C LEU A 101 25.59 -5.97 -15.35
N ASP A 102 26.37 -5.07 -15.96
CA ASP A 102 25.83 -3.79 -16.40
C ASP A 102 24.85 -4.04 -17.56
N GLY A 103 23.59 -3.64 -17.40
CA GLY A 103 22.55 -3.92 -18.39
C GLY A 103 21.86 -5.28 -18.29
N GLY A 104 22.14 -6.12 -17.28
CA GLY A 104 21.59 -7.48 -17.23
C GLY A 104 22.08 -8.38 -16.10
N PHE A 105 21.91 -9.68 -16.28
CA PHE A 105 22.49 -10.71 -15.43
C PHE A 105 22.80 -11.95 -16.26
N GLU A 106 23.66 -12.81 -15.73
CA GLU A 106 23.92 -14.10 -16.34
C GLU A 106 23.64 -15.26 -15.39
N ILE A 107 23.29 -16.39 -15.98
CA ILE A 107 23.07 -17.66 -15.31
C ILE A 107 24.22 -18.60 -15.67
N ASN A 108 25.01 -19.02 -14.69
CA ASN A 108 26.09 -19.99 -14.83
C ASN A 108 25.51 -21.41 -14.87
N TYR A 109 25.58 -22.05 -16.04
CA TYR A 109 25.05 -23.41 -16.25
C TYR A 109 25.80 -24.47 -15.45
N LYS A 110 27.07 -24.24 -15.12
CA LYS A 110 27.89 -25.24 -14.41
C LYS A 110 27.38 -25.51 -12.98
N GLU A 111 26.65 -24.55 -12.43
CA GLU A 111 26.04 -24.65 -11.09
C GLU A 111 24.64 -25.28 -11.14
N LEU A 112 24.17 -25.68 -12.33
CA LEU A 112 22.84 -26.22 -12.53
C LEU A 112 22.91 -27.69 -13.01
N SER A 113 21.93 -28.50 -12.60
CA SER A 113 21.77 -29.91 -12.93
C SER A 113 20.58 -30.13 -13.87
N GLU A 114 20.71 -31.04 -14.84
CA GLU A 114 19.73 -31.21 -15.92
C GLU A 114 18.33 -31.66 -15.46
N ASP A 115 18.26 -32.53 -14.45
CA ASP A 115 17.00 -33.11 -13.98
C ASP A 115 16.38 -32.33 -12.79
N THR A 116 16.98 -31.20 -12.40
CA THR A 116 16.51 -30.37 -11.30
C THR A 116 15.55 -29.29 -11.81
N LEU A 117 14.41 -29.13 -11.13
CA LEU A 117 13.50 -28.03 -11.37
C LEU A 117 13.95 -26.78 -10.61
N TYR A 118 14.10 -25.68 -11.34
CA TYR A 118 14.52 -24.39 -10.81
C TYR A 118 13.38 -23.38 -10.82
N TRP A 119 13.42 -22.47 -9.85
CA TRP A 119 12.53 -21.32 -9.72
C TRP A 119 13.38 -20.04 -9.82
N LEU A 120 13.24 -19.33 -10.94
CA LEU A 120 13.82 -18.01 -11.14
C LEU A 120 12.77 -16.92 -10.90
N GLU A 121 13.10 -15.95 -10.07
CA GLU A 121 12.38 -14.69 -9.93
C GLU A 121 13.24 -13.54 -10.44
N VAL A 122 12.69 -12.74 -11.35
CA VAL A 122 13.34 -11.54 -11.86
C VAL A 122 12.40 -10.36 -11.67
N GLU A 123 12.85 -9.35 -10.95
CA GLU A 123 12.08 -8.12 -10.72
C GLU A 123 12.66 -6.96 -11.53
N TYR A 124 11.77 -6.21 -12.17
CA TYR A 124 12.10 -4.98 -12.91
C TYR A 124 11.17 -3.86 -12.46
N ASP A 125 11.69 -2.64 -12.45
CA ASP A 125 10.88 -1.47 -12.18
C ASP A 125 9.94 -1.18 -13.35
N LEU A 126 8.72 -0.73 -13.03
CA LEU A 126 7.79 -0.23 -14.03
C LEU A 126 8.07 1.25 -14.29
N GLU A 127 8.53 1.57 -15.50
CA GLU A 127 8.96 2.93 -15.86
C GLU A 127 7.82 3.96 -15.81
N THR A 128 6.58 3.54 -16.06
CA THR A 128 5.44 4.47 -16.20
C THR A 128 4.69 4.65 -14.89
N LYS A 129 4.75 5.87 -14.33
CA LYS A 129 3.89 6.27 -13.21
C LYS A 129 2.40 6.18 -13.60
N GLY A 130 1.56 5.70 -12.69
CA GLY A 130 0.11 5.61 -12.90
C GLY A 130 -0.36 4.50 -13.85
N ILE A 131 0.49 3.50 -14.14
CA ILE A 131 0.07 2.29 -14.88
C ILE A 131 -1.19 1.67 -14.26
N LEU A 132 -1.22 1.55 -12.94
CA LEU A 132 -2.31 0.92 -12.21
C LEU A 132 -3.66 1.62 -12.44
N ASP A 133 -3.67 2.94 -12.54
CA ASP A 133 -4.90 3.70 -12.83
C ASP A 133 -5.43 3.45 -14.24
N LYS A 134 -4.55 3.13 -15.18
CA LYS A 134 -4.94 2.82 -16.56
C LYS A 134 -5.54 1.43 -16.66
N ILE A 135 -5.04 0.46 -15.88
CA ILE A 135 -5.43 -0.95 -15.97
C ILE A 135 -6.42 -1.43 -14.91
N VAL A 136 -6.61 -0.69 -13.82
CA VAL A 136 -7.54 -1.03 -12.74
C VAL A 136 -8.57 0.07 -12.56
N ARG A 137 -9.82 -0.32 -12.31
CA ARG A 137 -10.85 0.55 -11.76
C ARG A 137 -10.85 0.40 -10.25
N ARG A 138 -10.76 1.52 -9.54
CA ARG A 138 -10.81 1.58 -8.07
C ARG A 138 -11.88 2.57 -7.65
N SER A 139 -12.65 2.22 -6.63
CA SER A 139 -13.58 3.14 -5.99
C SER A 139 -13.72 2.86 -4.51
N VAL A 140 -13.85 3.94 -3.74
CA VAL A 140 -14.20 3.94 -2.32
C VAL A 140 -15.43 4.81 -2.15
N SER A 141 -16.45 4.32 -1.46
CA SER A 141 -17.69 5.05 -1.22
C SER A 141 -18.11 4.92 0.24
N ARG A 142 -18.44 6.04 0.87
CA ARG A 142 -18.88 6.07 2.27
C ARG A 142 -20.33 5.65 2.36
N GLU A 143 -20.63 4.68 3.21
CA GLU A 143 -21.99 4.31 3.58
C GLU A 143 -22.39 5.03 4.89
N PRO A 144 -23.54 5.74 4.90
CA PRO A 144 -24.12 6.22 6.14
C PRO A 144 -24.63 5.03 6.96
N SER A 145 -24.18 4.91 8.20
CA SER A 145 -24.69 3.94 9.16
C SER A 145 -24.82 4.59 10.55
N ASN A 146 -25.74 4.07 11.35
CA ASN A 146 -26.22 4.71 12.58
C ASN A 146 -25.26 4.56 13.78
N ALA A 147 -24.29 3.65 13.73
CA ALA A 147 -23.34 3.40 14.83
C ALA A 147 -21.87 3.42 14.35
N ASP A 148 -21.56 2.59 13.35
CA ASP A 148 -20.23 2.51 12.73
C ASP A 148 -20.23 3.14 11.34
N ILE A 149 -19.09 3.70 10.91
CA ILE A 149 -18.97 4.30 9.58
C ILE A 149 -18.40 3.25 8.61
N GLY A 150 -19.19 2.91 7.60
CA GLY A 150 -18.80 1.95 6.56
C GLY A 150 -18.19 2.63 5.34
N TYR A 151 -17.20 1.99 4.74
CA TYR A 151 -16.60 2.39 3.46
C TYR A 151 -16.58 1.18 2.54
N TRP A 152 -17.37 1.23 1.47
CA TRP A 152 -17.40 0.23 0.43
C TRP A 152 -16.23 0.43 -0.52
N MET A 153 -15.46 -0.64 -0.77
CA MET A 153 -14.28 -0.64 -1.61
C MET A 153 -14.47 -1.63 -2.75
N GLN A 154 -14.15 -1.19 -3.97
CA GLN A 154 -14.24 -2.02 -5.17
C GLN A 154 -12.99 -1.85 -6.03
N ALA A 155 -12.44 -2.98 -6.46
CA ALA A 155 -11.33 -3.07 -7.40
C ALA A 155 -11.72 -3.95 -8.57
N GLY A 156 -11.28 -3.63 -9.78
CA GLY A 156 -11.48 -4.52 -10.93
C GLY A 156 -10.54 -4.23 -12.10
N LEU A 157 -10.06 -5.29 -12.74
CA LEU A 157 -9.25 -5.20 -13.96
C LEU A 157 -10.08 -4.64 -15.11
N LYS A 158 -9.54 -3.62 -15.79
CA LYS A 158 -10.13 -3.06 -17.02
C LYS A 158 -9.78 -3.99 -18.20
N ASN A 159 -10.77 -4.27 -19.05
CA ASN A 159 -10.58 -5.03 -20.30
C ASN A 159 -9.81 -6.35 -20.11
N LEU A 160 -10.35 -7.25 -19.28
CA LEU A 160 -9.74 -8.56 -18.95
C LEU A 160 -9.39 -9.41 -20.20
N ASP A 161 -10.12 -9.21 -21.31
CA ASP A 161 -9.85 -9.86 -22.60
C ASP A 161 -8.45 -9.55 -23.13
N ILE A 162 -7.97 -8.31 -22.97
CA ILE A 162 -6.65 -7.87 -23.41
C ILE A 162 -5.58 -8.61 -22.63
N PHE A 163 -5.73 -8.67 -21.31
CA PHE A 163 -4.80 -9.38 -20.43
C PHE A 163 -4.66 -10.85 -20.85
N LYS A 164 -5.77 -11.55 -21.02
CA LYS A 164 -5.79 -12.97 -21.42
C LYS A 164 -5.21 -13.21 -22.81
N THR A 165 -5.32 -12.24 -23.71
CA THR A 165 -4.77 -12.33 -25.08
C THR A 165 -3.26 -12.14 -25.08
N GLU A 166 -2.75 -11.17 -24.30
CA GLU A 166 -1.34 -10.80 -24.31
C GLU A 166 -0.47 -11.73 -23.45
N TYR A 167 -1.00 -12.26 -22.35
CA TYR A 167 -0.24 -13.14 -21.45
C TYR A 167 -1.11 -14.17 -20.72
N LYS A 168 -0.53 -15.34 -20.43
CA LYS A 168 -1.29 -16.48 -19.85
C LYS A 168 -1.71 -16.27 -18.40
N ASN A 169 -0.87 -15.62 -17.60
CA ASN A 169 -1.13 -15.44 -16.17
C ASN A 169 -0.51 -14.13 -15.67
N ILE A 170 -1.36 -13.16 -15.35
CA ILE A 170 -0.99 -11.89 -14.73
C ILE A 170 -1.74 -11.78 -13.40
N GLU A 171 -1.00 -11.43 -12.35
CA GLU A 171 -1.55 -11.07 -11.05
C GLU A 171 -1.13 -9.66 -10.66
N LEU A 172 -2.04 -8.90 -10.07
CA LEU A 172 -1.72 -7.67 -9.36
C LEU A 172 -1.71 -8.02 -7.87
N LYS A 173 -0.59 -7.75 -7.22
CA LYS A 173 -0.37 -8.02 -5.81
C LYS A 173 -0.42 -6.75 -5.00
N ASP A 174 -1.09 -6.83 -3.85
CA ASP A 174 -1.10 -5.78 -2.85
C ASP A 174 -1.59 -4.42 -3.38
N LEU A 175 -2.69 -4.43 -4.15
CA LEU A 175 -3.28 -3.21 -4.70
C LEU A 175 -3.78 -2.30 -3.57
N ASP A 176 -3.12 -1.15 -3.40
CA ASP A 176 -3.43 -0.19 -2.33
C ASP A 176 -4.75 0.57 -2.55
N PHE A 177 -5.52 0.64 -1.47
CA PHE A 177 -6.73 1.45 -1.29
C PHE A 177 -6.54 2.36 -0.09
N PHE A 178 -6.66 3.67 -0.31
CA PHE A 178 -6.54 4.69 0.73
C PHE A 178 -7.93 5.16 1.15
N VAL A 179 -8.24 5.03 2.43
CA VAL A 179 -9.51 5.46 3.02
C VAL A 179 -9.24 6.49 4.10
N ASP A 180 -9.70 7.72 3.88
CA ASP A 180 -9.57 8.81 4.86
C ASP A 180 -10.75 8.81 5.83
N LEU A 181 -10.48 8.49 7.09
CA LEU A 181 -11.45 8.45 8.18
C LEU A 181 -11.50 9.77 8.92
N ALA A 182 -12.63 10.45 8.93
CA ALA A 182 -12.80 11.79 9.51
C ALA A 182 -12.93 11.79 11.05
N VAL A 183 -11.89 11.31 11.73
CA VAL A 183 -11.83 11.09 13.19
C VAL A 183 -12.10 12.32 14.04
N TYR A 184 -11.78 13.53 13.56
CA TYR A 184 -12.01 14.77 14.32
C TYR A 184 -13.49 15.01 14.63
N ASN A 185 -14.37 14.75 13.68
CA ASN A 185 -15.80 14.99 13.85
C ASN A 185 -16.39 14.14 14.99
N ASP A 186 -15.78 12.98 15.25
CA ASP A 186 -16.24 12.06 16.26
C ASP A 186 -15.82 12.52 17.66
N ILE A 187 -14.59 13.04 17.80
CA ILE A 187 -14.02 13.36 19.11
C ILE A 187 -14.20 14.80 19.56
N LYS A 188 -14.56 15.73 18.67
CA LYS A 188 -14.67 17.17 19.00
C LYS A 188 -15.59 17.46 20.21
N THR A 189 -16.60 16.61 20.43
CA THR A 189 -17.55 16.74 21.55
C THR A 189 -17.03 16.11 22.85
N LYS A 190 -16.02 15.24 22.76
CA LYS A 190 -15.37 14.59 23.92
C LYS A 190 -14.20 15.41 24.45
N ILE A 191 -13.59 16.26 23.63
CA ILE A 191 -12.50 17.15 24.06
C ILE A 191 -13.11 18.31 24.86
N PRO A 192 -12.77 18.45 26.16
CA PRO A 192 -13.30 19.53 26.99
C PRO A 192 -12.89 20.92 26.49
N VAL A 193 -13.79 21.91 26.62
CA VAL A 193 -13.55 23.30 26.18
C VAL A 193 -12.32 23.92 26.86
N TYR A 194 -12.10 23.64 28.15
CA TYR A 194 -10.93 24.16 28.88
C TYR A 194 -9.62 23.70 28.23
N PHE A 195 -9.54 22.43 27.82
CA PHE A 195 -8.35 21.86 27.19
C PHE A 195 -8.13 22.46 25.80
N GLN A 196 -9.20 22.66 25.02
CA GLN A 196 -9.11 23.34 23.72
C GLN A 196 -8.58 24.77 23.86
N ASN A 197 -9.05 25.52 24.86
CA ASN A 197 -8.60 26.90 25.10
C ASN A 197 -7.13 26.94 25.53
N GLN A 198 -6.72 26.05 26.44
CA GLN A 198 -5.32 25.96 26.85
C GLN A 198 -4.38 25.61 25.69
N LEU A 199 -4.79 24.65 24.84
CA LEU A 199 -4.01 24.29 23.67
C LEU A 199 -3.90 25.46 22.69
N LYS A 200 -4.98 26.20 22.44
CA LYS A 200 -4.97 27.39 21.58
C LYS A 200 -4.01 28.47 22.11
N VAL A 201 -4.04 28.75 23.41
CA VAL A 201 -3.14 29.73 24.02
C VAL A 201 -1.68 29.25 23.95
N ALA A 202 -1.42 27.97 24.22
CA ALA A 202 -0.08 27.39 24.11
C ALA A 202 0.47 27.44 22.68
N VAL A 203 -0.34 27.12 21.67
CA VAL A 203 0.01 27.25 20.25
C VAL A 203 0.27 28.71 19.90
N GLY A 204 -0.62 29.63 20.30
CA GLY A 204 -0.47 31.06 20.07
C GLY A 204 0.83 31.62 20.67
N LEU A 205 1.22 31.18 21.88
CA LEU A 205 2.47 31.59 22.51
C LEU A 205 3.72 31.20 21.71
N ILE A 206 3.67 30.03 21.07
CA ILE A 206 4.75 29.49 20.26
C ILE A 206 4.81 30.18 18.89
N GLU A 207 3.66 30.40 18.27
CA GLU A 207 3.55 30.95 16.91
C GLU A 207 3.69 32.47 16.85
N SER A 208 3.21 33.19 17.87
CA SER A 208 3.25 34.65 17.87
C SER A 208 4.69 35.16 17.82
N ARG A 209 4.91 36.22 17.04
CA ARG A 209 6.17 36.98 17.00
C ARG A 209 6.05 38.34 17.69
N ASP A 210 4.83 38.76 18.00
CA ASP A 210 4.55 40.04 18.65
C ASP A 210 4.74 39.94 20.16
N ARG A 211 5.46 40.92 20.73
CA ARG A 211 5.80 40.92 22.16
C ARG A 211 4.57 41.15 23.05
N ASN A 212 3.66 42.04 22.66
CA ASN A 212 2.48 42.37 23.45
C ASN A 212 1.46 41.23 23.41
N GLU A 213 1.28 40.63 22.24
CA GLU A 213 0.46 39.42 22.08
C GLU A 213 0.99 38.27 22.93
N LYS A 214 2.31 38.03 22.93
CA LYS A 214 2.93 37.04 23.83
C LYS A 214 2.66 37.30 25.30
N ILE A 215 2.75 38.56 25.74
CA ILE A 215 2.47 38.93 27.13
C ILE A 215 1.01 38.65 27.47
N ASN A 216 0.07 39.04 26.59
CA ASN A 216 -1.36 38.80 26.77
C ASN A 216 -1.67 37.30 26.85
N LEU A 217 -1.13 36.51 25.92
CA LEU A 217 -1.29 35.05 25.91
C LEU A 217 -0.64 34.39 27.14
N ALA A 218 0.48 34.91 27.65
CA ALA A 218 1.10 34.39 28.86
C ALA A 218 0.24 34.65 30.11
N TYR A 219 -0.39 35.82 30.19
CA TYR A 219 -1.38 36.11 31.24
C TYR A 219 -2.62 35.21 31.11
N GLU A 220 -3.07 34.95 29.90
CA GLU A 220 -4.19 34.04 29.65
C GLU A 220 -3.85 32.60 30.03
N ASP A 221 -2.66 32.11 29.71
CA ASP A 221 -2.16 30.80 30.11
C ASP A 221 -2.13 30.65 31.65
N LEU A 222 -1.66 31.67 32.36
CA LEU A 222 -1.67 31.69 33.84
C LEU A 222 -3.09 31.66 34.40
N LYS A 223 -4.03 32.41 33.81
CA LYS A 223 -5.45 32.39 34.21
C LYS A 223 -6.09 31.03 33.95
N LEU A 224 -5.80 30.40 32.82
CA LEU A 224 -6.34 29.08 32.48
C LEU A 224 -5.75 27.97 33.37
N LYS A 225 -4.49 28.10 33.79
CA LYS A 225 -3.86 27.17 34.75
C LYS A 225 -4.44 27.31 36.16
N SER A 226 -4.80 28.52 36.59
CA SER A 226 -5.41 28.73 37.91
C SER A 226 -6.89 28.36 37.96
N ALA A 227 -7.62 28.49 36.85
CA ALA A 227 -9.04 28.13 36.73
C ALA A 227 -9.29 26.65 36.41
N GLN A 228 -8.24 25.82 36.34
CA GLN A 228 -8.36 24.41 35.98
C GLN A 228 -9.08 23.61 37.09
N PRO A 229 -10.15 22.84 36.77
CA PRO A 229 -10.83 22.00 37.75
C PRO A 229 -9.94 20.86 38.28
N SER A 230 -8.96 20.46 37.49
CA SER A 230 -8.00 19.39 37.79
C SER A 230 -6.58 19.88 37.51
N LYS A 231 -5.62 19.61 38.39
CA LYS A 231 -4.17 19.87 38.17
C LYS A 231 -3.55 18.91 37.14
N GLN A 232 -4.29 18.58 36.08
CA GLN A 232 -3.83 17.67 35.03
C GLN A 232 -2.73 18.32 34.23
N ASP A 233 -1.62 17.61 34.06
CA ASP A 233 -0.59 18.02 33.13
C ASP A 233 -1.10 17.83 31.69
N ILE A 234 -1.26 18.96 31.00
CA ILE A 234 -1.72 19.01 29.61
C ILE A 234 -0.84 18.15 28.68
N ARG A 235 0.45 18.00 29.01
CA ARG A 235 1.41 17.20 28.25
C ARG A 235 1.09 15.72 28.34
N LEU A 236 0.67 15.25 29.51
CA LEU A 236 0.27 13.84 29.71
C LEU A 236 -0.99 13.54 28.92
N VAL A 237 -2.01 14.39 29.03
CA VAL A 237 -3.27 14.26 28.28
C VAL A 237 -3.02 14.29 26.77
N LEU A 238 -2.15 15.20 26.30
CA LEU A 238 -1.78 15.27 24.90
C LEU A 238 -1.03 14.01 24.43
N ASN A 239 -0.11 13.48 25.24
CA ASN A 239 0.63 12.26 24.91
C ASN A 239 -0.29 11.04 24.83
N GLU A 240 -1.21 10.88 25.79
CA GLU A 240 -2.22 9.82 25.76
C GLU A 240 -3.13 9.95 24.53
N LEU A 241 -3.54 11.17 24.19
CA LEU A 241 -4.35 11.44 23.02
C LEU A 241 -3.60 11.07 21.73
N GLN A 242 -2.34 11.50 21.60
CA GLN A 242 -1.50 11.13 20.45
C GLN A 242 -1.31 9.61 20.34
N ASN A 243 -1.15 8.92 21.46
CA ASN A 243 -0.98 7.47 21.49
C ASN A 243 -2.19 6.72 20.91
N VAL A 244 -3.42 7.20 21.13
CA VAL A 244 -4.63 6.60 20.54
C VAL A 244 -4.64 6.70 19.01
N PHE A 245 -4.00 7.72 18.44
CA PHE A 245 -3.82 7.90 17.00
C PHE A 245 -2.61 7.16 16.42
N SER A 246 -1.83 6.44 17.24
CA SER A 246 -0.75 5.59 16.71
C SER A 246 -1.34 4.46 15.85
N PRO A 247 -0.65 4.02 14.77
CA PRO A 247 -1.15 2.97 13.89
C PRO A 247 -1.55 1.69 14.65
N ASP A 248 -0.71 1.28 15.62
CA ASP A 248 -0.93 0.05 16.39
C ASP A 248 -2.17 0.12 17.29
N LYS A 249 -2.39 1.28 17.93
CA LYS A 249 -3.58 1.47 18.79
C LYS A 249 -4.82 1.70 17.96
N PHE A 250 -4.72 2.46 16.87
CA PHE A 250 -5.86 2.83 16.06
C PHE A 250 -6.43 1.64 15.27
N LYS A 251 -5.58 0.68 14.88
CA LYS A 251 -5.98 -0.55 14.19
C LYS A 251 -7.16 -1.28 14.84
N LYS A 252 -7.29 -1.25 16.18
CA LYS A 252 -8.37 -1.94 16.91
C LYS A 252 -9.77 -1.40 16.59
N PHE A 253 -9.87 -0.17 16.09
CA PHE A 253 -11.13 0.47 15.69
C PHE A 253 -11.49 0.21 14.23
N ILE A 254 -10.65 -0.54 13.51
CA ILE A 254 -10.82 -0.83 12.09
C ILE A 254 -11.11 -2.31 11.92
N ASN A 255 -12.22 -2.60 11.25
CA ASN A 255 -12.48 -3.93 10.71
C ASN A 255 -12.47 -3.85 9.19
N VAL A 256 -11.89 -4.84 8.52
CA VAL A 256 -11.87 -4.94 7.05
C VAL A 256 -12.38 -6.32 6.70
N ASP A 257 -13.46 -6.37 5.92
CA ASP A 257 -14.15 -7.60 5.56
C ASP A 257 -13.97 -7.94 4.07
N LYS A 258 -14.18 -9.23 3.76
CA LYS A 258 -14.16 -9.84 2.42
C LYS A 258 -12.76 -9.88 1.77
N ASP A 259 -12.64 -9.40 0.54
CA ASP A 259 -11.46 -9.58 -0.31
C ASP A 259 -10.30 -8.65 0.05
N PHE A 260 -10.54 -7.72 0.98
CA PHE A 260 -9.58 -6.72 1.39
C PHE A 260 -8.96 -7.06 2.75
N LYS A 261 -7.72 -6.61 2.93
CA LYS A 261 -6.97 -6.77 4.18
C LYS A 261 -6.49 -5.42 4.67
N TYR A 262 -6.60 -5.18 5.97
CA TYR A 262 -5.91 -4.05 6.61
C TYR A 262 -4.40 -4.23 6.44
N PHE A 263 -3.72 -3.20 5.93
CA PHE A 263 -2.27 -3.18 5.85
C PHE A 263 -1.69 -2.31 6.97
N GLN A 264 -1.99 -1.02 6.95
CA GLN A 264 -1.52 -0.05 7.94
C GLN A 264 -2.42 1.17 7.99
N SER A 265 -2.20 2.05 8.95
CA SER A 265 -2.85 3.36 9.02
C SER A 265 -1.84 4.44 9.32
N PHE A 266 -2.12 5.64 8.83
CA PHE A 266 -1.30 6.81 9.00
C PHE A 266 -2.10 7.95 9.59
N ARG A 267 -1.41 8.75 10.40
CA ARG A 267 -1.91 10.02 10.84
C ARG A 267 -1.94 10.99 9.65
N GLY A 268 -3.10 11.57 9.39
CA GLY A 268 -3.26 12.65 8.42
C GLY A 268 -2.84 14.00 8.98
N GLU A 269 -3.27 15.06 8.31
CA GLU A 269 -3.01 16.43 8.77
C GLU A 269 -3.63 16.70 10.14
N ASP A 270 -2.90 17.44 10.96
CA ASP A 270 -3.34 17.84 12.28
C ASP A 270 -4.41 18.93 12.25
N PHE A 271 -5.24 18.95 13.29
CA PHE A 271 -6.27 19.97 13.42
C PHE A 271 -5.65 21.37 13.57
N TYR A 272 -4.70 21.50 14.49
CA TYR A 272 -3.86 22.69 14.65
C TYR A 272 -2.55 22.53 13.90
N ASN A 273 -2.17 23.54 13.13
CA ASN A 273 -0.91 23.57 12.39
C ASN A 273 0.27 24.01 13.29
N ALA A 274 0.41 23.36 14.44
CA ALA A 274 1.41 23.70 15.44
C ALA A 274 2.74 22.96 15.19
N THR A 275 3.83 23.45 15.79
CA THR A 275 5.16 22.81 15.73
C THR A 275 5.25 21.50 16.51
N PHE A 276 4.19 21.13 17.25
CA PHE A 276 4.06 19.86 17.94
C PHE A 276 2.76 19.17 17.52
N PRO A 277 2.75 17.83 17.42
CA PRO A 277 1.58 17.10 16.96
C PRO A 277 0.40 17.27 17.93
N THR A 278 -0.80 17.50 17.41
CA THR A 278 -2.03 17.64 18.21
C THR A 278 -2.90 16.38 18.08
N TRP A 279 -4.08 16.48 17.47
CA TRP A 279 -4.83 15.32 16.97
C TRP A 279 -5.10 15.51 15.48
N PRO A 280 -5.11 14.42 14.69
CA PRO A 280 -5.37 14.49 13.26
C PRO A 280 -6.82 14.83 12.96
N ARG A 281 -7.04 15.49 11.81
CA ARG A 281 -8.34 15.63 11.17
C ARG A 281 -8.84 14.29 10.63
N PHE A 282 -7.92 13.55 10.03
CA PHE A 282 -8.19 12.27 9.39
C PHE A 282 -7.15 11.21 9.77
N MET A 283 -7.58 9.96 9.90
CA MET A 283 -6.69 8.80 9.86
C MET A 283 -6.80 8.18 8.48
N LYS A 284 -5.68 8.04 7.78
CA LYS A 284 -5.62 7.39 6.47
C LYS A 284 -5.37 5.90 6.68
N VAL A 285 -6.34 5.06 6.34
CA VAL A 285 -6.20 3.61 6.40
C VAL A 285 -5.84 3.08 5.02
N VAL A 286 -4.83 2.21 4.96
CA VAL A 286 -4.44 1.50 3.75
C VAL A 286 -4.98 0.08 3.82
N CYS A 287 -5.83 -0.27 2.86
CA CYS A 287 -6.27 -1.63 2.62
C CYS A 287 -5.63 -2.18 1.35
N ARG A 288 -5.44 -3.49 1.28
CA ARG A 288 -4.85 -4.18 0.13
C ARG A 288 -5.73 -5.32 -0.34
N THR A 289 -5.74 -5.56 -1.65
CA THR A 289 -6.35 -6.71 -2.29
C THR A 289 -5.44 -7.21 -3.41
N ASP A 290 -5.57 -8.48 -3.77
CA ASP A 290 -4.98 -9.04 -4.98
C ASP A 290 -6.04 -9.10 -6.09
N LEU A 291 -5.61 -8.98 -7.34
CA LEU A 291 -6.44 -9.24 -8.52
C LEU A 291 -5.72 -10.24 -9.44
N SER A 292 -6.47 -11.15 -10.05
CA SER A 292 -5.97 -12.16 -10.98
C SER A 292 -7.00 -12.43 -12.08
N TYR A 293 -6.73 -13.37 -12.98
CA TYR A 293 -7.73 -13.78 -13.97
C TYR A 293 -8.87 -14.57 -13.36
N ASP A 294 -8.59 -15.31 -12.30
CA ASP A 294 -9.56 -16.10 -11.55
C ASP A 294 -10.39 -15.22 -10.61
N ASN A 295 -9.76 -14.15 -10.09
CA ASN A 295 -10.42 -13.12 -9.29
C ASN A 295 -10.18 -11.72 -9.89
N PRO A 296 -10.87 -11.37 -11.00
CA PRO A 296 -10.60 -10.13 -11.74
C PRO A 296 -11.21 -8.88 -11.09
N ALA A 297 -12.09 -9.06 -10.12
CA ALA A 297 -12.71 -8.00 -9.34
C ALA A 297 -12.79 -8.42 -7.88
N SER A 298 -12.60 -7.46 -6.98
CA SER A 298 -12.66 -7.65 -5.54
C SER A 298 -13.58 -6.61 -4.93
N GLU A 299 -14.39 -7.02 -3.96
CA GLU A 299 -15.28 -6.13 -3.21
C GLU A 299 -15.12 -6.34 -1.72
N GLY A 300 -15.14 -5.25 -0.95
CA GLY A 300 -14.99 -5.33 0.48
C GLY A 300 -15.47 -4.09 1.19
N LYS A 301 -15.46 -4.19 2.52
CA LYS A 301 -15.92 -3.11 3.38
C LYS A 301 -14.89 -2.84 4.46
N LEU A 302 -14.53 -1.58 4.63
CA LEU A 302 -13.87 -1.10 5.83
C LEU A 302 -14.96 -0.56 6.76
N ILE A 303 -14.94 -1.03 8.01
CA ILE A 303 -15.82 -0.58 9.09
C ILE A 303 -14.96 0.13 10.11
N TYR A 304 -15.27 1.41 10.34
CA TYR A 304 -14.67 2.21 11.38
C TYR A 304 -15.62 2.31 12.57
N LYS A 305 -15.18 1.72 13.70
CA LYS A 305 -15.89 1.68 14.98
C LYS A 305 -15.84 3.02 15.69
N SER A 306 -16.56 4.00 15.14
CA SER A 306 -16.53 5.38 15.64
C SER A 306 -17.08 5.53 17.06
N GLY A 307 -17.99 4.64 17.49
CA GLY A 307 -18.46 4.55 18.88
C GLY A 307 -17.32 4.24 19.84
N ASP A 308 -16.69 3.08 19.69
CA ASP A 308 -15.56 2.61 20.50
C ASP A 308 -14.41 3.64 20.54
N PHE A 309 -14.10 4.24 19.39
CA PHE A 309 -13.07 5.27 19.28
C PHE A 309 -13.40 6.50 20.14
N ARG A 310 -14.64 6.99 20.09
CA ARG A 310 -15.09 8.12 20.92
C ARG A 310 -15.06 7.81 22.41
N GLU A 311 -15.40 6.59 22.78
CA GLU A 311 -15.35 6.17 24.17
C GLU A 311 -13.93 6.14 24.70
N ASP A 312 -12.99 5.58 23.93
CA ASP A 312 -11.59 5.52 24.33
C ASP A 312 -10.94 6.90 24.43
N VAL A 313 -11.25 7.81 23.51
CA VAL A 313 -10.80 9.21 23.64
C VAL A 313 -11.46 9.89 24.85
N GLY A 314 -12.73 9.62 25.11
CA GLY A 314 -13.43 10.13 26.31
C GLY A 314 -12.81 9.66 27.62
N LYS A 315 -12.29 8.42 27.67
CA LYS A 315 -11.62 7.87 28.86
C LYS A 315 -10.38 8.67 29.25
N ILE A 316 -9.61 9.21 28.30
CA ILE A 316 -8.43 10.05 28.57
C ILE A 316 -8.78 11.25 29.46
N PHE A 317 -9.90 11.90 29.15
CA PHE A 317 -10.37 13.08 29.89
C PHE A 317 -11.13 12.74 31.18
N ASN A 318 -11.56 11.48 31.35
CA ASN A 318 -12.30 11.00 32.52
C ASN A 318 -11.42 10.22 33.52
N MET A 319 -10.35 9.55 33.08
CA MET A 319 -9.42 8.76 33.90
C MET A 319 -8.57 9.64 34.83
N ASN A 320 -8.45 10.92 34.50
CA ASN A 320 -7.62 11.86 35.21
C ASN A 320 -8.42 12.82 36.12
N LYS A 321 -9.72 12.55 36.34
CA LYS A 321 -10.60 13.31 37.25
C LYS A 321 -10.43 12.91 38.70
#